data_AF-A0A0R3WT13-F1
#
_entry.id   AF-A0A0R3WT13-F1
#
_cell.length_a   1.000
_cell.length_b   1.000
_cell.length_c   1.000
_cell.angle_alpha   90.00
_cell.angle_beta   90.00
_cell.angle_gamma   90.00
#
_symmetry.space_group_name_H-M   'P 1'
#
loop_
_entity.id
_entity.type
_entity.pdbx_description
1 polymer ?
#
loop_
_entity_poly.entity_id
_entity_poly.type
_entity_poly.pdbx_seq_one_letter_code
_entity_poly.pdbx_strand_id
1 'polypeptide(L)'
;MCATKSAKRAEEDATVKFDCLIQTIEAKKAELISAIKEERDRKLGALKEQIHQCTSKLTRSTGLIQFCIEMLKENDAFSFLLVSQSLINRALHTEQSFLHAIETPPAVVQFCPRTQPTTASGQSHPSTPAHWVKGRSAPLAHSSFVSLMQLDAIHKVISDLSLHEGIGNFNFSLF
;
A
#
# COMPACT_ATOMS: atom_id res chain seq x y z
N MET A 1 28.93 4.70 51.76
CA MET A 1 28.77 3.40 51.04
C MET A 1 27.38 3.16 50.45
N CYS A 2 26.30 3.75 50.99
CA CYS A 2 24.93 3.53 50.46
C CYS A 2 24.65 4.33 49.17
N ALA A 3 25.05 5.62 49.12
CA ALA A 3 24.81 6.50 47.97
C ALA A 3 25.50 6.05 46.66
N THR A 4 26.68 5.43 46.75
CA THR A 4 27.41 4.89 45.60
C THR A 4 26.76 3.63 45.03
N LYS A 5 26.06 2.83 45.85
CA LYS A 5 25.29 1.66 45.39
C LYS A 5 24.00 2.07 44.67
N SER A 6 23.32 3.12 45.11
CA SER A 6 22.11 3.63 44.45
C SER A 6 22.42 4.29 43.11
N ALA A 7 23.50 5.07 43.02
CA ALA A 7 23.93 5.67 41.75
C ALA A 7 24.28 4.60 40.70
N LYS A 8 25.07 3.58 41.10
CA LYS A 8 25.42 2.47 40.19
C LYS A 8 24.21 1.70 39.67
N ARG A 9 23.20 1.47 40.52
CA ARG A 9 21.94 0.83 40.09
C ARG A 9 21.15 1.69 39.10
N ALA A 10 21.13 3.01 39.30
CA ALA A 10 20.48 3.92 38.36
C ALA A 10 21.19 3.96 36.99
N GLU A 11 22.54 3.90 36.99
CA GLU A 11 23.33 3.79 35.75
C GLU A 11 23.06 2.47 35.01
N GLU A 12 23.00 1.35 35.73
CA GLU A 12 22.67 0.03 35.16
C GLU A 12 21.26 0.03 34.56
N ASP A 13 20.25 0.55 35.28
CA ASP A 13 18.87 0.64 34.80
C ASP A 13 18.73 1.56 33.58
N ALA A 14 19.38 2.73 33.60
CA ALA A 14 19.41 3.64 32.46
C ALA A 14 20.02 2.96 31.21
N THR A 15 21.13 2.24 31.38
CA THR A 15 21.78 1.49 30.29
C THR A 15 20.82 0.47 29.69
N VAL A 16 20.17 -0.35 30.51
CA VAL A 16 19.20 -1.36 30.05
C VAL A 16 18.03 -0.72 29.30
N LYS A 17 17.52 0.42 29.80
CA LYS A 17 16.42 1.16 29.14
C LYS A 17 16.83 1.70 27.78
N PHE A 18 18.03 2.28 27.66
CA PHE A 18 18.53 2.76 26.37
C PHE A 18 18.81 1.62 25.40
N ASP A 19 19.36 0.50 25.85
CA ASP A 19 19.57 -0.68 25.02
C ASP A 19 18.25 -1.24 24.48
N CYS A 20 17.22 -1.31 25.33
CA CYS A 20 15.87 -1.72 24.93
C CYS A 20 15.26 -0.78 23.88
N LEU A 21 15.43 0.53 24.06
CA LEU A 21 14.96 1.54 23.12
C LEU A 21 15.67 1.41 21.76
N ILE A 22 17.00 1.26 21.76
CA ILE A 22 17.80 1.07 20.55
C ILE A 22 17.34 -0.19 19.80
N GLN A 23 17.16 -1.31 20.51
CA GLN A 23 16.68 -2.56 19.92
C GLN A 23 15.29 -2.40 19.28
N THR A 24 14.39 -1.70 19.97
CA THR A 24 13.04 -1.42 19.46
C THR A 24 13.08 -0.59 18.18
N ILE A 25 13.92 0.45 18.14
CA ILE A 25 14.08 1.30 16.96
C ILE A 25 14.67 0.52 15.79
N GLU A 26 15.72 -0.27 16.01
CA GLU A 26 16.32 -1.09 14.95
C GLU A 26 15.36 -2.15 14.42
N ALA A 27 14.57 -2.78 15.30
CA ALA A 27 13.52 -3.72 14.89
C ALA A 27 12.45 -3.05 14.02
N LYS A 28 11.97 -1.87 14.42
CA LYS A 28 10.97 -1.11 13.64
C LYS A 28 11.53 -0.64 12.30
N LYS A 29 12.77 -0.15 12.27
CA LYS A 29 13.47 0.19 11.03
C LYS A 29 13.54 -1.02 10.08
N ALA A 30 13.93 -2.20 10.58
CA ALA A 30 13.99 -3.40 9.76
C ALA A 30 12.61 -3.79 9.18
N GLU A 31 11.56 -3.74 10.00
CA GLU A 31 10.17 -3.98 9.60
C GLU A 31 9.73 -3.02 8.48
N LEU A 32 9.93 -1.71 8.67
CA LEU A 32 9.54 -0.68 7.70
C LEU A 32 10.30 -0.84 6.38
N ILE A 33 11.60 -1.12 6.43
CA ILE A 33 12.40 -1.37 5.23
C ILE A 33 11.92 -2.62 4.49
N SER A 34 11.54 -3.68 5.20
CA SER A 34 10.95 -4.88 4.59
C SER A 34 9.62 -4.56 3.90
N ALA A 35 8.73 -3.82 4.56
CA ALA A 35 7.45 -3.42 4.00
C ALA A 35 7.60 -2.54 2.74
N ILE A 36 8.56 -1.60 2.75
CA ILE A 36 8.88 -0.77 1.58
C ILE A 36 9.35 -1.63 0.40
N LYS A 37 10.22 -2.62 0.66
CA LYS A 37 10.72 -3.53 -0.39
C LYS A 37 9.59 -4.38 -0.97
N GLU A 38 8.76 -4.98 -0.12
CA GLU A 38 7.59 -5.78 -0.56
C GLU A 38 6.64 -4.95 -1.42
N GLU A 39 6.32 -3.73 -0.98
CA GLU A 39 5.43 -2.83 -1.71
C GLU A 39 6.03 -2.39 -3.06
N ARG A 40 7.33 -2.09 -3.10
CA ARG A 40 8.05 -1.81 -4.35
C ARG A 40 7.97 -2.99 -5.30
N ASP A 41 8.21 -4.21 -4.81
CA ASP A 41 8.22 -5.42 -5.65
C ASP A 41 6.82 -5.75 -6.16
N ARG A 42 5.79 -5.59 -5.32
CA ARG A 42 4.39 -5.70 -5.71
C ARG A 42 4.02 -4.69 -6.81
N LYS A 43 4.39 -3.42 -6.65
CA LYS A 43 4.15 -2.37 -7.64
C LYS A 43 4.86 -2.65 -8.97
N LEU A 44 6.12 -3.09 -8.90
CA LEU A 44 6.89 -3.46 -10.08
C LEU A 44 6.26 -4.66 -10.80
N GLY A 45 5.81 -5.68 -10.07
CA GLY A 45 5.08 -6.82 -10.61
C GLY A 45 3.81 -6.40 -11.34
N ALA A 46 3.01 -5.53 -10.71
CA ALA A 46 1.77 -5.02 -11.32
C ALA A 46 2.03 -4.22 -12.61
N LEU A 47 3.08 -3.38 -12.65
CA LEU A 47 3.46 -2.64 -13.86
C LEU A 47 3.91 -3.57 -14.98
N LYS A 48 4.71 -4.60 -14.67
CA LYS A 48 5.14 -5.60 -15.66
C LYS A 48 3.94 -6.31 -16.27
N GLU A 49 2.97 -6.70 -15.45
CA GLU A 49 1.74 -7.32 -15.92
C GLU A 49 0.91 -6.37 -16.80
N GLN A 50 0.75 -5.10 -16.42
CA GLN A 50 0.06 -4.12 -17.25
C GLN A 50 0.74 -3.90 -18.60
N ILE A 51 2.08 -3.82 -18.62
CA ILE A 51 2.86 -3.74 -19.87
C ILE A 51 2.60 -4.97 -20.73
N HIS A 52 2.60 -6.17 -20.14
CA HIS A 52 2.35 -7.41 -20.85
C HIS A 52 0.94 -7.45 -21.46
N GLN A 53 -0.09 -7.05 -20.70
CA GLN A 53 -1.47 -6.98 -21.17
C GLN A 53 -1.65 -5.96 -22.30
N CYS A 54 -1.10 -4.75 -22.13
CA CYS A 54 -1.14 -3.71 -23.16
C CYS A 54 -0.43 -4.16 -24.44
N THR A 55 0.77 -4.75 -24.30
CA THR A 55 1.54 -5.27 -25.44
C THR A 55 0.79 -6.39 -26.17
N SER A 56 0.14 -7.28 -25.44
CA SER A 56 -0.66 -8.37 -26.02
C SER A 56 -1.86 -7.85 -26.81
N LYS A 57 -2.56 -6.85 -26.26
CA LYS A 57 -3.67 -6.18 -26.94
C LYS A 57 -3.21 -5.41 -28.16
N LEU A 58 -2.10 -4.66 -28.06
CA LEU A 58 -1.49 -3.97 -29.20
C LEU A 58 -1.15 -4.95 -30.32
N THR A 59 -0.47 -6.05 -29.98
CA THR A 59 -0.11 -7.12 -30.93
C THR A 59 -1.34 -7.67 -31.65
N ARG A 60 -2.42 -7.96 -30.91
CA ARG A 60 -3.69 -8.41 -31.48
C ARG A 60 -4.30 -7.35 -32.42
N SER A 61 -4.35 -6.09 -32.01
CA SER A 61 -4.84 -4.98 -32.84
C SER A 61 -4.05 -4.85 -34.14
N THR A 62 -2.72 -4.89 -34.06
CA THR A 62 -1.84 -4.84 -35.23
C THR A 62 -2.07 -6.02 -36.17
N GLY A 63 -2.16 -7.25 -35.64
CA GLY A 63 -2.44 -8.44 -36.45
C GLY A 63 -3.82 -8.38 -37.12
N LEU A 64 -4.81 -7.81 -36.44
CA LEU A 64 -6.13 -7.61 -37.04
C LEU A 64 -6.10 -6.56 -38.17
N ILE A 65 -5.36 -5.46 -37.99
CA ILE A 65 -5.17 -4.47 -39.06
C ILE A 65 -4.54 -5.13 -40.30
N GLN A 66 -3.47 -5.91 -40.10
CA GLN A 66 -2.83 -6.64 -41.20
C GLN A 66 -3.79 -7.62 -41.88
N PHE A 67 -4.59 -8.34 -41.10
CA PHE A 67 -5.61 -9.23 -41.65
C PHE A 67 -6.68 -8.46 -42.45
N CYS A 68 -7.17 -7.33 -41.93
CA CYS A 68 -8.12 -6.49 -42.65
C CYS A 68 -7.53 -5.98 -43.97
N ILE A 69 -6.26 -5.57 -43.98
CA ILE A 69 -5.56 -5.16 -45.21
C ILE A 69 -5.53 -6.30 -46.23
N GLU A 70 -5.25 -7.54 -45.80
CA GLU A 70 -5.23 -8.68 -46.71
C GLU A 70 -6.62 -9.01 -47.25
N MET A 71 -7.66 -8.92 -46.42
CA MET A 71 -9.03 -9.16 -46.86
C MET A 71 -9.56 -8.10 -47.82
N LEU A 72 -9.08 -6.87 -47.72
CA LEU A 72 -9.40 -5.82 -48.70
C LEU A 72 -8.77 -6.10 -50.07
N LYS A 73 -7.85 -7.06 -50.20
CA LYS A 73 -7.31 -7.51 -51.48
C LYS A 73 -8.14 -8.61 -52.16
N GLU A 74 -9.20 -9.10 -51.51
CA GLU A 74 -10.08 -10.13 -52.08
C GLU A 74 -10.69 -9.63 -53.40
N ASN A 75 -10.56 -10.43 -54.46
CA ASN A 75 -10.97 -10.02 -55.81
C ASN A 75 -12.45 -10.31 -56.07
N ASP A 76 -13.04 -11.28 -55.35
CA ASP A 76 -14.47 -11.54 -55.40
C ASP A 76 -15.24 -10.69 -54.37
N ALA A 77 -16.02 -9.74 -54.88
CA ALA A 77 -16.84 -8.84 -54.06
C ALA A 77 -17.88 -9.61 -53.21
N PHE A 78 -18.42 -10.72 -53.70
CA PHE A 78 -19.39 -11.50 -52.94
C PHE A 78 -18.73 -12.19 -51.73
N SER A 79 -17.59 -12.84 -51.95
CA SER A 79 -16.78 -13.45 -50.89
C SER A 79 -16.33 -12.44 -49.84
N PHE A 80 -15.91 -11.23 -50.25
CA PHE A 80 -15.56 -10.17 -49.30
C PHE A 80 -16.77 -9.72 -48.46
N LEU A 81 -17.91 -9.46 -49.09
CA LEU A 81 -19.12 -9.03 -48.38
C LEU A 81 -19.59 -10.08 -47.36
N LEU A 82 -19.48 -11.36 -47.69
CA LEU A 82 -19.85 -12.47 -46.79
C LEU A 82 -19.05 -12.45 -45.48
N VAL A 83 -17.78 -12.05 -45.50
CA VAL A 83 -16.90 -12.02 -44.31
C VAL A 83 -16.79 -10.63 -43.66
N SER A 84 -17.19 -9.57 -44.37
CA SER A 84 -17.03 -8.17 -43.95
C SER A 84 -17.72 -7.85 -42.62
N GLN A 85 -18.93 -8.38 -42.39
CA GLN A 85 -19.67 -8.11 -41.16
C GLN A 85 -18.96 -8.70 -39.93
N SER A 86 -18.43 -9.91 -40.06
CA SER A 86 -17.64 -10.55 -38.99
C SER A 86 -16.33 -9.81 -38.75
N LEU A 87 -15.71 -9.27 -39.80
CA LEU A 87 -14.51 -8.44 -39.70
C LEU A 87 -14.76 -7.13 -38.94
N ILE A 88 -15.83 -6.43 -39.28
CA ILE A 88 -16.25 -5.18 -38.61
C ILE A 88 -16.47 -5.44 -37.12
N ASN A 89 -17.23 -6.49 -36.77
CA ASN A 89 -17.47 -6.82 -35.37
C ASN A 89 -16.17 -7.11 -34.61
N ARG A 90 -15.24 -7.85 -35.22
CA ARG A 90 -13.94 -8.15 -34.61
C ARG A 90 -13.06 -6.91 -34.45
N ALA A 91 -13.10 -5.99 -35.41
CA ALA A 91 -12.40 -4.70 -35.35
C ALA A 91 -12.91 -3.85 -34.18
N LEU A 92 -14.23 -3.65 -34.10
CA LEU A 92 -14.87 -2.88 -33.03
C LEU A 92 -14.55 -3.45 -31.64
N HIS A 93 -14.64 -4.77 -31.45
CA HIS A 93 -14.32 -5.39 -30.16
C HIS A 93 -12.84 -5.28 -29.79
N THR A 94 -11.95 -5.41 -30.77
CA THR A 94 -10.51 -5.30 -30.54
C THR A 94 -10.12 -3.87 -30.18
N GLU A 95 -10.70 -2.88 -30.85
CA GLU A 95 -10.55 -1.46 -30.55
C GLU A 95 -11.03 -1.13 -29.13
N GLN A 96 -12.25 -1.53 -28.76
CA GLN A 96 -12.79 -1.31 -27.41
C GLN A 96 -11.90 -1.93 -26.33
N SER A 97 -11.43 -3.16 -26.54
CA SER A 97 -10.55 -3.85 -25.58
C SER A 97 -9.21 -3.14 -25.42
N PHE A 98 -8.67 -2.58 -26.51
CA PHE A 98 -7.43 -1.82 -26.51
C PHE A 98 -7.60 -0.47 -25.81
N LEU A 99 -8.66 0.30 -26.13
CA LEU A 99 -8.98 1.57 -25.48
C LEU A 99 -9.13 1.41 -23.97
N HIS A 100 -9.87 0.39 -23.54
CA HIS A 100 -9.99 0.10 -22.11
C HIS A 100 -8.63 -0.23 -21.46
N ALA A 101 -7.68 -0.81 -22.20
CA ALA A 101 -6.35 -1.12 -21.66
C ALA A 101 -5.50 0.13 -21.40
N ILE A 102 -5.59 1.11 -22.30
CA ILE A 102 -4.83 2.35 -22.22
C ILE A 102 -5.44 3.34 -21.24
N GLU A 103 -6.76 3.28 -21.03
CA GLU A 103 -7.47 4.12 -20.06
C GLU A 103 -7.36 3.61 -18.62
N THR A 104 -7.14 2.30 -18.43
CA THR A 104 -6.94 1.76 -17.08
C THR A 104 -5.70 2.39 -16.42
N PRO A 105 -5.87 3.13 -15.31
CA PRO A 105 -4.75 3.79 -14.66
C PRO A 105 -3.75 2.75 -14.12
N PRO A 106 -2.46 3.12 -13.99
CA PRO A 106 -1.47 2.22 -13.44
C PRO A 106 -1.88 1.78 -12.03
N ALA A 107 -1.79 0.48 -11.72
CA ALA A 107 -2.15 -0.06 -10.40
C ALA A 107 -1.29 0.49 -9.23
N VAL A 108 -0.33 1.37 -9.55
CA VAL A 108 0.71 1.90 -8.67
C VAL A 108 0.39 3.32 -8.16
N VAL A 109 -0.68 3.97 -8.64
CA VAL A 109 -0.99 5.37 -8.29
C VAL A 109 -1.31 5.56 -6.80
N GLN A 110 -1.63 4.50 -6.05
CA GLN A 110 -1.99 4.62 -4.64
C GLN A 110 -1.12 3.73 -3.74
N PHE A 111 -0.28 4.36 -2.92
CA PHE A 111 0.28 3.73 -1.73
C PHE A 111 -0.82 3.67 -0.66
N CYS A 112 -1.40 2.50 -0.43
CA CYS A 112 -2.18 2.24 0.77
C CYS A 112 -1.26 1.51 1.76
N PRO A 113 -0.93 2.10 2.92
CA PRO A 113 -0.24 1.35 3.96
C PRO A 113 -1.15 0.17 4.35
N ARG A 114 -0.64 -1.05 4.21
CA ARG A 114 -1.34 -2.26 4.63
C ARG A 114 -1.36 -2.27 6.17
N THR A 115 -2.46 -1.87 6.77
CA THR A 115 -2.75 -2.24 8.17
C THR A 115 -3.01 -3.74 8.18
N GLN A 116 -2.07 -4.51 8.73
CA GLN A 116 -2.33 -5.92 9.05
C GLN A 116 -3.55 -5.99 9.98
N PRO A 117 -4.59 -6.78 9.66
CA PRO A 117 -5.55 -7.19 10.66
C PRO A 117 -4.81 -8.10 11.63
N THR A 118 -4.66 -7.67 12.88
CA THR A 118 -4.29 -8.57 13.97
C THR A 118 -5.35 -9.66 14.06
N THR A 119 -5.04 -10.86 13.59
CA THR A 119 -5.83 -12.06 13.85
C THR A 119 -5.69 -12.41 15.34
N ALA A 120 -6.60 -11.90 16.16
CA ALA A 120 -6.79 -12.35 17.52
C ALA A 120 -8.13 -13.08 17.63
N SER A 121 -8.02 -14.40 17.70
CA SER A 121 -9.08 -15.30 18.14
C SER A 121 -9.47 -14.97 19.58
N GLY A 122 -10.77 -14.82 19.81
CA GLY A 122 -11.45 -15.04 21.09
C GLY A 122 -11.27 -14.01 22.21
N GLN A 123 -12.26 -13.13 22.41
CA GLN A 123 -13.11 -13.09 23.61
C GLN A 123 -14.00 -11.83 23.61
N SER A 124 -15.25 -12.04 24.00
CA SER A 124 -16.41 -11.17 23.98
C SER A 124 -16.43 -10.08 25.07
N HIS A 125 -16.85 -8.85 24.72
CA HIS A 125 -17.77 -7.89 25.41
C HIS A 125 -17.47 -6.40 25.10
N PRO A 126 -18.42 -5.43 25.23
CA PRO A 126 -18.93 -4.71 24.05
C PRO A 126 -18.83 -3.17 24.09
N SER A 127 -19.17 -2.59 22.93
CA SER A 127 -19.78 -1.25 22.68
C SER A 127 -18.85 -0.20 22.09
N THR A 128 -18.96 0.02 20.78
CA THR A 128 -18.57 1.28 20.13
C THR A 128 -19.82 1.89 19.47
N PRO A 129 -20.20 3.16 19.73
CA PRO A 129 -21.45 3.73 19.23
C PRO A 129 -21.41 4.04 17.73
N ALA A 130 -22.56 3.86 17.09
CA ALA A 130 -22.85 3.85 15.64
C ALA A 130 -22.59 5.15 14.84
N HIS A 131 -21.72 6.07 15.27
CA HIS A 131 -21.47 7.33 14.54
C HIS A 131 -20.33 7.25 13.51
N TRP A 132 -19.58 6.14 13.46
CA TRP A 132 -18.39 6.00 12.60
C TRP A 132 -18.67 5.51 11.17
N VAL A 133 -19.94 5.46 10.75
CA VAL A 133 -20.30 5.06 9.38
C VAL A 133 -21.00 6.20 8.65
N LYS A 134 -20.22 7.16 8.13
CA LYS A 134 -20.61 7.89 6.90
C LYS A 134 -19.46 8.71 6.29
N GLY A 135 -19.20 8.47 5.00
CA GLY A 135 -18.94 9.57 4.04
C GLY A 135 -17.56 9.68 3.38
N ARG A 136 -17.39 8.95 2.27
CA ARG A 136 -16.83 9.36 0.96
C ARG A 136 -15.66 10.37 0.88
N SER A 137 -14.52 9.85 0.40
CA SER A 137 -13.76 10.25 -0.79
C SER A 137 -13.65 11.74 -1.19
N ALA A 138 -12.47 12.36 -1.06
CA ALA A 138 -11.66 12.96 -2.14
C ALA A 138 -10.27 13.44 -1.59
N PRO A 139 -9.25 13.64 -2.45
CA PRO A 139 -7.84 13.48 -2.12
C PRO A 139 -7.17 14.80 -1.75
N LEU A 140 -6.12 14.74 -0.90
CA LEU A 140 -4.88 15.51 -1.00
C LEU A 140 -4.10 15.46 0.33
N ALA A 141 -2.78 15.54 0.17
CA ALA A 141 -1.84 16.19 1.08
C ALA A 141 -1.50 15.49 2.42
N HIS A 142 -0.25 14.99 2.46
CA HIS A 142 0.64 14.87 3.63
C HIS A 142 -0.02 14.31 4.90
N SER A 143 0.08 13.01 5.10
CA SER A 143 -0.58 12.37 6.24
C SER A 143 0.16 12.65 7.56
N SER A 144 -0.35 13.64 8.28
CA SER A 144 -0.20 13.89 9.74
C SER A 144 -0.39 12.62 10.59
N PHE A 145 -1.04 11.59 10.05
CA PHE A 145 -1.37 10.35 10.73
C PHE A 145 -0.18 9.42 11.03
N VAL A 146 0.83 9.35 10.14
CA VAL A 146 2.04 8.55 10.42
C VAL A 146 2.82 9.21 11.57
N SER A 147 2.89 10.54 11.57
CA SER A 147 3.46 11.31 12.67
C SER A 147 2.68 11.12 13.98
N LEU A 148 1.34 11.05 13.94
CA LEU A 148 0.50 10.77 15.11
C LEU A 148 0.67 9.34 15.66
N MET A 149 0.73 8.33 14.79
CA MET A 149 0.91 6.92 15.21
C MET A 149 2.29 6.67 15.81
N GLN A 150 3.32 7.37 15.33
CA GLN A 150 4.67 7.29 15.86
C GLN A 150 4.79 8.05 17.18
N LEU A 151 4.04 9.16 17.34
CA LEU A 151 3.93 9.87 18.61
C LEU A 151 3.20 9.05 19.68
N ASP A 152 2.08 8.38 19.34
CA ASP A 152 1.30 7.57 20.28
C ASP A 152 2.05 6.32 20.75
N ALA A 153 2.79 5.66 19.85
CA ALA A 153 3.61 4.51 20.23
C ALA A 153 4.77 4.92 21.15
N ILE A 154 5.41 6.05 20.88
CA ILE A 154 6.48 6.60 21.72
C ILE A 154 5.91 7.09 23.06
N HIS A 155 4.78 7.79 23.05
CA HIS A 155 4.10 8.31 24.24
C HIS A 155 3.59 7.19 25.14
N LYS A 156 3.12 6.07 24.56
CA LYS A 156 2.76 4.85 25.30
C LYS A 156 3.96 4.22 25.98
N VAL A 157 5.09 4.07 25.27
CA VAL A 157 6.33 3.54 25.85
C VAL A 157 6.85 4.44 26.98
N ILE A 158 6.78 5.77 26.81
CA ILE A 158 7.15 6.74 27.85
C ILE A 158 6.21 6.65 29.06
N SER A 159 4.90 6.50 28.81
CA SER A 159 3.89 6.37 29.89
C SER A 159 4.06 5.07 30.69
N ASP A 160 4.37 3.97 30.01
CA ASP A 160 4.63 2.67 30.63
C ASP A 160 5.94 2.68 31.45
N LEU A 161 6.95 3.44 31.03
CA LEU A 161 8.18 3.70 31.80
C LEU A 161 7.92 4.60 33.03
N SER A 162 7.00 5.56 32.91
CA SER A 162 6.64 6.49 34.00
C SER A 162 5.74 5.87 35.08
N LEU A 163 5.09 4.73 34.80
CA LEU A 163 4.24 4.03 35.75
C LEU A 163 5.02 3.17 36.77
N HIS A 164 6.30 2.87 36.52
CA HIS A 164 7.12 2.08 37.45
C HIS A 164 7.98 2.94 38.39
N GLU A 165 8.18 4.22 38.11
CA GLU A 165 8.80 5.16 39.06
C GLU A 165 7.80 6.23 39.46
N GLY A 166 7.24 6.09 40.66
CA GLY A 166 6.41 7.13 41.25
C GLY A 166 7.22 8.37 41.60
N ILE A 167 7.54 9.22 40.62
CA ILE A 167 8.00 10.60 40.83
C ILE A 167 7.52 11.51 39.66
N GLY A 168 6.50 12.32 39.95
CA GLY A 168 6.41 13.74 39.57
C GLY A 168 6.32 14.13 38.09
N ASN A 169 5.08 14.41 37.65
CA ASN A 169 4.67 15.39 36.64
C ASN A 169 5.76 16.15 35.85
N PHE A 170 6.05 15.72 34.62
CA PHE A 170 6.56 16.61 33.58
C PHE A 170 5.48 16.89 32.54
N ASN A 171 5.08 18.14 32.48
CA ASN A 171 4.01 18.68 31.65
C ASN A 171 4.57 18.89 30.22
N PHE A 172 4.29 17.94 29.30
CA PHE A 172 4.58 18.12 27.87
C PHE A 172 3.42 18.87 27.21
N SER A 173 3.31 20.17 27.54
CA SER A 173 2.47 21.11 26.80
C SER A 173 3.33 22.26 26.29
N LEU A 174 4.39 21.94 25.55
CA LEU A 174 5.11 22.92 24.72
C LEU A 174 6.02 22.19 23.72
N PHE A 175 5.43 21.56 22.70
CA PHE A 175 5.92 21.50 21.32
C PHE A 175 4.83 20.91 20.40
#